data_AF-A0A094F9Q8-F1
#
_entry.id   AF-A0A094F9Q8-F1
#
_cell.length_a   1.000
_cell.length_b   1.000
_cell.length_c   1.000
_cell.angle_alpha   90.00
_cell.angle_beta   90.00
_cell.angle_gamma   90.00
#
_symmetry.space_group_name_H-M   'P 1'
#
loop_
_entity.id
_entity.type
_entity.pdbx_description
1 polymer ?
#
loop_
_entity_poly.entity_id
_entity_poly.type
_entity_poly.pdbx_seq_one_letter_code
_entity_poly.pdbx_strand_id
1 'polypeptide(L)'
;MSFLGKVDKSTTGSVVKKVAKLQLLAPSKTPGKSDIPPTRGRQSPYRRSIIRNAAGSIGLEQWFIGALVGAGQCKEHGFSRPRRPQAEGVKHLQSFQSRSSGLHSTFITRRQQHTSALAAVSEGQIGRDRLLALVDHYDLQPDPSSDEVQMYQQAPGPNLTVSDKSEDVEWPPQEYQWPADGESQGILRQLGEALKDRYYDSETIFQLYRSLPSPRVPYLSAKMRHRLLRNLGTVLRKEERSMMRYLSVIDDMKLNAISLTREEWNTATSFVASYVDKPTTVEVEASLKMFKEMEHIAGVEANSATFNILFDAATKAGKFHLAEMIYQEMKNRGLPYNRFHHVSLIYFHGLRGDGDSVRGAYKSLIDAGEIVDTVVMNCVIASLIRAREPQAAMHVYERMKRLHVESSAEPPPRDARKRREMDRSLVKLAEQGRFNPQLLEEYKKTSIIAPDIRTYRLLINHLAVHGGQLHMTTRMLDDMSLFNVPIHGSIFLALFNGFANHGGELYSHWTDKRLESVWSAFIKAHHDERNEDVYIGKWTVIWALKAFAKCAGIERTKQVWEEIDSKWSGESEEVDFAKKVMSSLADSNYSGSNYSE
;
A
#
# COMPACT_ATOMS: atom_id res chain seq x y z
N MET A 1 5.69 31.55 -33.90
CA MET A 1 4.34 31.44 -34.48
C MET A 1 3.66 30.21 -33.90
N SER A 2 2.48 30.42 -33.36
CA SER A 2 1.60 29.51 -32.62
C SER A 2 1.09 28.33 -33.44
N PHE A 3 1.06 27.11 -32.86
CA PHE A 3 0.00 26.11 -33.07
C PHE A 3 0.03 25.07 -31.93
N LEU A 4 -0.41 25.48 -30.74
CA LEU A 4 -0.84 24.56 -29.67
C LEU A 4 -2.37 24.49 -29.71
N GLY A 5 -2.90 23.47 -30.38
CA GLY A 5 -4.30 23.11 -30.34
C GLY A 5 -4.56 22.22 -29.13
N LYS A 6 -5.46 22.68 -28.25
CA LYS A 6 -6.05 21.96 -27.12
C LYS A 6 -6.43 20.53 -27.51
N VAL A 7 -6.01 19.54 -26.72
CA VAL A 7 -6.54 18.17 -26.79
C VAL A 7 -7.37 17.92 -25.55
N ASP A 8 -8.68 17.80 -25.77
CA ASP A 8 -9.71 17.56 -24.77
C ASP A 8 -9.57 16.18 -24.09
N LYS A 9 -10.04 16.11 -22.84
CA LYS A 9 -10.04 14.93 -21.95
C LYS A 9 -10.99 13.79 -22.38
N SER A 10 -11.48 13.76 -23.62
CA SER A 10 -12.44 12.75 -24.11
C SER A 10 -11.84 11.67 -25.02
N THR A 11 -10.55 11.73 -25.34
CA THR A 11 -9.93 10.87 -26.36
C THR A 11 -9.46 9.50 -25.84
N THR A 12 -9.44 9.27 -24.54
CA THR A 12 -9.00 7.99 -23.93
C THR A 12 -9.96 6.83 -24.26
N GLY A 13 -11.23 7.09 -24.55
CA GLY A 13 -12.21 6.08 -24.93
C GLY A 13 -12.14 5.59 -26.39
N SER A 14 -11.44 6.31 -27.28
CA SER A 14 -11.40 5.99 -28.73
C SER A 14 -10.23 5.09 -29.12
N VAL A 15 -9.11 5.17 -28.39
CA VAL A 15 -7.90 4.38 -28.69
C VAL A 15 -8.13 2.90 -28.38
N VAL A 16 -8.87 2.57 -27.32
CA VAL A 16 -9.22 1.18 -26.94
C VAL A 16 -10.11 0.51 -28.00
N LYS A 17 -10.95 1.26 -28.74
CA LYS A 17 -11.78 0.70 -29.82
C LYS A 17 -11.02 0.49 -31.14
N LYS A 18 -9.93 1.21 -31.40
CA LYS A 18 -9.12 1.04 -32.62
C LYS A 18 -8.18 -0.17 -32.56
N VAL A 19 -7.75 -0.59 -31.37
CA VAL A 19 -6.93 -1.80 -31.19
C VAL A 19 -7.73 -3.09 -31.45
N ALA A 20 -9.07 -3.06 -31.33
CA ALA A 20 -9.92 -4.22 -31.53
C ALA A 20 -10.20 -4.59 -33.02
N LYS A 21 -9.76 -3.79 -34.00
CA LYS A 21 -10.15 -3.98 -35.42
C LYS A 21 -9.04 -4.48 -36.35
N LEU A 22 -7.87 -4.89 -35.83
CA LEU A 22 -6.71 -5.30 -36.63
C LEU A 22 -6.30 -6.78 -36.50
N GLN A 23 -7.16 -7.67 -36.02
CA GLN A 23 -6.86 -9.12 -35.87
C GLN A 23 -7.73 -10.06 -36.72
N LEU A 24 -8.21 -9.63 -37.89
CA LEU A 24 -8.93 -10.53 -38.82
C LEU A 24 -8.35 -10.44 -40.23
N LEU A 25 -7.16 -11.01 -40.45
CA LEU A 25 -6.72 -11.47 -41.78
C LEU A 25 -5.89 -12.75 -41.61
N ALA A 26 -6.54 -13.89 -41.86
CA ALA A 26 -5.88 -15.18 -42.06
C ALA A 26 -5.26 -15.25 -43.46
N PRO A 27 -4.10 -15.87 -43.68
CA PRO A 27 -3.63 -16.16 -45.03
C PRO A 27 -4.21 -17.49 -45.53
N SER A 28 -4.82 -17.42 -46.71
CA SER A 28 -5.30 -18.53 -47.52
C SER A 28 -4.17 -19.18 -48.34
N LYS A 29 -4.19 -20.53 -48.36
CA LYS A 29 -3.75 -21.49 -49.39
C LYS A 29 -2.71 -21.08 -50.45
N THR A 30 -1.68 -21.93 -50.62
CA THR A 30 -1.26 -22.46 -51.93
C THR A 30 -0.74 -23.92 -51.81
N PRO A 31 -0.72 -24.70 -52.91
CA PRO A 31 -0.68 -26.17 -52.90
C PRO A 31 0.69 -26.77 -53.30
N GLY A 32 0.90 -28.06 -53.01
CA GLY A 32 1.99 -28.84 -53.60
C GLY A 32 2.18 -30.21 -52.95
N LYS A 33 1.61 -31.26 -53.54
CA LYS A 33 1.85 -32.67 -53.21
C LYS A 33 3.17 -33.14 -53.82
N SER A 34 3.90 -34.01 -53.11
CA SER A 34 4.63 -35.12 -53.73
C SER A 34 4.75 -36.30 -52.76
N ASP A 35 4.37 -37.47 -53.27
CA ASP A 35 4.26 -38.78 -52.63
C ASP A 35 5.61 -39.51 -52.55
N ILE A 36 5.94 -40.15 -51.42
CA ILE A 36 6.87 -41.31 -51.30
C ILE A 36 6.39 -42.23 -50.13
N PRO A 37 6.46 -43.58 -50.24
CA PRO A 37 5.55 -44.54 -49.58
C PRO A 37 6.10 -45.18 -48.27
N PRO A 38 5.31 -46.02 -47.56
CA PRO A 38 5.58 -46.41 -46.17
C PRO A 38 6.40 -47.70 -46.08
N THR A 39 7.28 -47.80 -45.07
CA THR A 39 7.92 -49.07 -44.69
C THR A 39 7.63 -49.45 -43.23
N ARG A 40 7.47 -50.76 -43.07
CA ARG A 40 6.88 -51.50 -41.94
C ARG A 40 7.75 -51.50 -40.68
N GLY A 41 7.09 -51.32 -39.55
CA GLY A 41 6.99 -52.33 -38.48
C GLY A 41 8.20 -52.56 -37.57
N ARG A 42 8.00 -52.24 -36.28
CA ARG A 42 8.26 -53.18 -35.17
C ARG A 42 7.39 -52.82 -33.97
N GLN A 43 6.46 -53.71 -33.65
CA GLN A 43 5.70 -53.75 -32.41
C GLN A 43 6.49 -54.54 -31.35
N SER A 44 6.44 -54.10 -30.10
CA SER A 44 6.51 -54.96 -28.92
C SER A 44 5.96 -54.20 -27.69
N PRO A 45 5.28 -54.88 -26.73
CA PRO A 45 4.16 -54.32 -25.99
C PRO A 45 4.43 -54.11 -24.48
N TYR A 46 3.35 -53.87 -23.72
CA TYR A 46 3.20 -53.62 -22.26
C TYR A 46 3.18 -52.12 -21.91
N ARG A 47 2.16 -51.56 -21.24
CA ARG A 47 1.00 -52.10 -20.52
C ARG A 47 -0.05 -50.98 -20.40
N ARG A 48 -1.32 -51.28 -20.71
CA ARG A 48 -2.44 -50.37 -20.51
C ARG A 48 -2.66 -50.13 -19.00
N SER A 49 -2.66 -48.87 -18.58
CA SER A 49 -3.38 -48.44 -17.38
C SER A 49 -4.41 -47.38 -17.77
N ILE A 50 -5.64 -47.68 -17.38
CA ILE A 50 -6.90 -46.98 -17.59
C ILE A 50 -6.76 -45.48 -17.34
N ILE A 51 -7.00 -44.67 -18.38
CA ILE A 51 -7.25 -43.23 -18.27
C ILE A 51 -8.68 -43.08 -17.74
N ARG A 52 -8.82 -42.56 -16.50
CA ARG A 52 -10.05 -41.92 -16.04
C ARG A 52 -9.84 -40.41 -16.05
N ASN A 53 -10.49 -39.77 -17.03
CA ASN A 53 -10.97 -38.39 -17.09
C ASN A 53 -10.28 -37.35 -16.17
N ALA A 54 -9.28 -36.66 -16.71
CA ALA A 54 -8.90 -35.32 -16.28
C ALA A 54 -9.67 -34.29 -17.13
N ALA A 55 -10.91 -33.97 -16.71
CA ALA A 55 -11.75 -32.95 -17.35
C ALA A 55 -12.49 -32.10 -16.30
N GLY A 56 -11.83 -31.79 -15.17
CA GLY A 56 -12.46 -31.13 -14.02
C GLY A 56 -11.93 -29.75 -13.63
N SER A 57 -10.69 -29.36 -13.95
CA SER A 57 -10.10 -28.12 -13.41
C SER A 57 -10.23 -26.89 -14.31
N ILE A 58 -10.33 -27.07 -15.63
CA ILE A 58 -10.39 -25.95 -16.60
C ILE A 58 -11.67 -25.12 -16.44
N GLY A 59 -12.76 -25.73 -15.96
CA GLY A 59 -14.05 -25.04 -15.76
C GLY A 59 -14.10 -24.15 -14.52
N LEU A 60 -13.40 -24.54 -13.44
CA LEU A 60 -13.41 -23.80 -12.17
C LEU A 60 -12.57 -22.52 -12.25
N GLU A 61 -11.41 -22.55 -12.92
CA GLU A 61 -10.56 -21.38 -13.10
C GLU A 61 -11.16 -20.36 -14.10
N GLN A 62 -11.82 -20.84 -15.17
CA GLN A 62 -12.55 -19.96 -16.09
C GLN A 62 -13.82 -19.37 -15.45
N TRP A 63 -14.53 -20.14 -14.63
CA TRP A 63 -15.65 -19.64 -13.83
C TRP A 63 -15.16 -18.64 -12.78
N PHE A 64 -14.04 -18.92 -12.11
CA PHE A 64 -13.43 -18.06 -11.10
C PHE A 64 -12.99 -16.72 -11.70
N ILE A 65 -12.27 -16.70 -12.82
CA ILE A 65 -11.87 -15.46 -13.50
C ILE A 65 -13.09 -14.74 -14.09
N GLY A 66 -14.07 -15.47 -14.64
CA GLY A 66 -15.34 -14.90 -15.08
C GLY A 66 -16.11 -14.24 -13.92
N ALA A 67 -16.07 -14.85 -12.74
CA ALA A 67 -16.65 -14.33 -11.52
C ALA A 67 -15.84 -13.16 -10.93
N LEU A 68 -14.51 -13.17 -10.97
CA LEU A 68 -13.64 -12.06 -10.56
C LEU A 68 -13.87 -10.82 -11.45
N VAL A 69 -13.92 -11.01 -12.77
CA VAL A 69 -14.18 -9.95 -13.75
C VAL A 69 -15.63 -9.45 -13.63
N GLY A 70 -16.60 -10.35 -13.43
CA GLY A 70 -18.01 -9.99 -13.19
C GLY A 70 -18.24 -9.25 -11.86
N ALA A 71 -17.57 -9.66 -10.79
CA ALA A 71 -17.59 -8.99 -9.49
C ALA A 71 -16.90 -7.61 -9.52
N GLY A 72 -15.86 -7.46 -10.36
CA GLY A 72 -15.25 -6.17 -10.67
C GLY A 72 -16.25 -5.17 -11.29
N GLN A 73 -17.08 -5.66 -12.22
CA GLN A 73 -17.99 -4.90 -13.07
C GLN A 73 -19.38 -4.60 -12.45
N CYS A 74 -19.75 -5.24 -11.34
CA CYS A 74 -21.09 -5.06 -10.74
C CYS A 74 -21.22 -3.73 -9.98
N LYS A 75 -22.17 -2.86 -10.40
CA LYS A 75 -22.44 -1.56 -9.78
C LYS A 75 -23.13 -1.64 -8.41
N GLU A 76 -23.81 -2.75 -8.11
CA GLU A 76 -24.56 -2.92 -6.84
C GLU A 76 -23.68 -3.36 -5.66
N HIS A 77 -22.51 -3.95 -5.93
CA HIS A 77 -21.55 -4.38 -4.89
C HIS A 77 -20.46 -3.35 -4.58
N GLY A 78 -20.62 -2.10 -5.06
CA GLY A 78 -19.67 -0.99 -4.82
C GLY A 78 -19.83 -0.28 -3.48
N PHE A 79 -20.95 -0.49 -2.77
CA PHE A 79 -21.21 0.12 -1.46
C PHE A 79 -22.17 -0.76 -0.65
N SER A 80 -21.63 -1.66 0.18
CA SER A 80 -22.42 -2.17 1.31
C SER A 80 -22.19 -1.25 2.49
N ARG A 81 -23.19 -0.44 2.85
CA ARG A 81 -23.23 0.22 4.15
C ARG A 81 -23.34 -0.88 5.22
N PRO A 82 -22.63 -0.79 6.35
CA PRO A 82 -22.77 -1.78 7.42
C PRO A 82 -24.23 -1.82 7.87
N ARG A 83 -24.82 -3.02 7.87
CA ARG A 83 -26.14 -3.30 8.47
C ARG A 83 -26.04 -2.94 9.96
N ARG A 84 -26.90 -2.03 10.43
CA ARG A 84 -27.14 -1.85 11.86
C ARG A 84 -27.66 -3.18 12.43
N PRO A 85 -27.18 -3.64 13.60
CA PRO A 85 -27.90 -4.66 14.35
C PRO A 85 -29.29 -4.12 14.68
N GLN A 86 -30.34 -4.87 14.35
CA GLN A 86 -31.69 -4.57 14.79
C GLN A 86 -31.71 -4.69 16.32
N ALA A 87 -32.30 -3.69 16.97
CA ALA A 87 -32.53 -3.70 18.40
C ALA A 87 -33.58 -4.77 18.73
N GLU A 88 -33.14 -5.95 19.17
CA GLU A 88 -34.02 -6.91 19.80
C GLU A 88 -34.32 -6.47 21.24
N GLY A 89 -35.60 -6.22 21.48
CA GLY A 89 -36.32 -6.30 22.75
C GLY A 89 -35.56 -6.02 24.04
N VAL A 90 -35.70 -4.79 24.53
CA VAL A 90 -35.49 -4.44 25.95
C VAL A 90 -36.32 -5.39 26.82
N LYS A 91 -35.68 -6.35 27.48
CA LYS A 91 -36.27 -7.05 28.62
C LYS A 91 -36.06 -6.20 29.87
N HIS A 92 -37.18 -5.64 30.30
CA HIS A 92 -37.46 -4.98 31.57
C HIS A 92 -36.59 -5.52 32.73
N LEU A 93 -35.68 -4.70 33.25
CA LEU A 93 -35.18 -4.86 34.62
C LEU A 93 -35.61 -3.63 35.41
N GLN A 94 -36.26 -3.93 36.52
CA GLN A 94 -37.08 -3.03 37.33
C GLN A 94 -36.28 -1.89 37.94
N SER A 95 -36.96 -0.75 38.04
CA SER A 95 -36.61 0.41 38.82
C SER A 95 -36.27 0.08 40.28
N PHE A 96 -35.11 0.54 40.75
CA PHE A 96 -34.92 0.93 42.14
C PHE A 96 -34.59 2.41 42.20
N GLN A 97 -35.52 3.19 42.75
CA GLN A 97 -35.39 4.61 43.00
C GLN A 97 -34.60 4.88 44.30
N SER A 98 -33.64 5.79 44.17
CA SER A 98 -33.17 6.79 45.14
C SER A 98 -32.55 6.33 46.48
N ARG A 99 -31.38 6.90 46.79
CA ARG A 99 -31.27 7.95 47.82
C ARG A 99 -29.90 8.63 47.82
N SER A 100 -29.95 9.95 47.92
CA SER A 100 -28.83 10.86 48.13
C SER A 100 -28.43 10.92 49.61
N SER A 101 -27.12 10.94 49.86
CA SER A 101 -26.42 11.50 51.04
C SER A 101 -24.93 11.38 50.71
N GLY A 102 -24.13 12.44 50.66
CA GLY A 102 -23.80 13.36 51.75
C GLY A 102 -22.30 13.18 52.01
N LEU A 103 -21.50 14.20 51.70
CA LEU A 103 -20.04 14.23 51.76
C LEU A 103 -19.49 13.86 53.15
N HIS A 104 -18.43 13.03 53.22
CA HIS A 104 -17.30 13.31 54.10
C HIS A 104 -15.99 12.64 53.65
N SER A 105 -14.95 13.47 53.66
CA SER A 105 -13.53 13.17 53.56
C SER A 105 -13.08 12.23 54.67
N THR A 106 -12.28 11.21 54.35
CA THR A 106 -11.13 10.79 55.15
C THR A 106 -10.13 10.04 54.27
N PHE A 107 -8.92 10.58 54.21
CA PHE A 107 -7.73 9.85 53.81
C PHE A 107 -7.43 8.74 54.84
N ILE A 108 -7.03 7.55 54.37
CA ILE A 108 -5.85 6.76 54.77
C ILE A 108 -6.01 5.27 54.37
N THR A 109 -5.10 4.86 53.47
CA THR A 109 -4.56 3.51 53.20
C THR A 109 -5.49 2.35 52.85
N ARG A 110 -5.55 2.04 51.55
CA ARG A 110 -5.51 0.64 51.08
C ARG A 110 -4.68 0.54 49.80
N ARG A 111 -3.37 0.76 49.97
CA ARG A 111 -2.32 0.33 49.04
C ARG A 111 -1.90 -1.08 49.48
N GLN A 112 -1.59 -1.94 48.51
CA GLN A 112 -1.21 -3.36 48.61
C GLN A 112 -2.39 -4.34 48.49
N GLN A 113 -2.63 -4.82 47.26
CA GLN A 113 -2.95 -6.22 46.95
C GLN A 113 -3.18 -6.54 45.44
N HIS A 114 -2.89 -5.62 44.50
CA HIS A 114 -2.92 -5.94 43.06
C HIS A 114 -1.60 -5.66 42.31
N THR A 115 -0.46 -5.70 43.01
CA THR A 115 0.88 -5.50 42.40
C THR A 115 1.81 -6.72 42.56
N SER A 116 1.29 -7.93 42.80
CA SER A 116 2.14 -9.13 42.97
C SER A 116 1.96 -10.23 41.92
N ALA A 117 1.17 -10.01 40.86
CA ALA A 117 1.07 -10.96 39.73
C ALA A 117 1.81 -10.50 38.46
N LEU A 118 2.37 -9.28 38.44
CA LEU A 118 3.12 -8.71 37.30
C LEU A 118 4.63 -8.57 37.55
N ALA A 119 5.13 -9.03 38.71
CA ALA A 119 6.51 -8.83 39.15
C ALA A 119 7.43 -10.05 38.98
N ALA A 120 7.06 -11.03 38.15
CA ALA A 120 7.89 -12.21 37.90
C ALA A 120 7.91 -12.63 36.41
N VAL A 121 7.94 -11.66 35.50
CA VAL A 121 8.33 -11.94 34.11
C VAL A 121 9.83 -11.69 34.02
N SER A 122 10.57 -12.78 33.89
CA SER A 122 12.01 -12.83 33.61
C SER A 122 12.43 -11.71 32.65
N GLU A 123 13.35 -10.88 33.10
CA GLU A 123 14.09 -9.91 32.30
C GLU A 123 14.74 -10.63 31.10
N GLY A 124 14.60 -10.06 29.90
CA GLY A 124 15.36 -10.48 28.70
C GLY A 124 14.58 -11.05 27.50
N GLN A 125 13.25 -11.18 27.55
CA GLN A 125 12.46 -11.72 26.43
C GLN A 125 11.43 -10.70 25.90
N ILE A 126 11.50 -10.33 24.62
CA ILE A 126 10.30 -9.94 23.89
C ILE A 126 9.62 -11.26 23.49
N GLY A 127 8.96 -11.90 24.45
CA GLY A 127 8.24 -13.14 24.23
C GLY A 127 7.06 -12.95 23.28
N ARG A 128 6.62 -14.02 22.62
CA ARG A 128 5.39 -14.08 21.82
C ARG A 128 4.21 -13.38 22.51
N ASP A 129 4.03 -13.62 23.80
CA ASP A 129 2.96 -13.03 24.61
C ASP A 129 3.11 -11.52 24.76
N ARG A 130 4.34 -11.01 24.80
CA ARG A 130 4.62 -9.58 24.86
C ARG A 130 4.25 -8.88 23.53
N LEU A 131 4.45 -9.55 22.39
CA LEU A 131 4.03 -9.03 21.08
C LEU A 131 2.49 -9.04 20.93
N LEU A 132 1.82 -10.11 21.36
CA LEU A 132 0.35 -10.17 21.36
C LEU A 132 -0.24 -9.06 22.25
N ALA A 133 0.34 -8.89 23.44
CA ALA A 133 0.02 -7.80 24.36
C ALA A 133 0.34 -6.41 23.82
N LEU A 134 0.87 -6.23 22.60
CA LEU A 134 0.96 -4.91 21.98
C LEU A 134 -0.39 -4.41 21.49
N VAL A 135 -1.27 -5.31 21.03
CA VAL A 135 -2.52 -4.97 20.35
C VAL A 135 -3.76 -5.34 21.16
N ASP A 136 -3.67 -6.34 22.04
CA ASP A 136 -4.81 -6.79 22.85
C ASP A 136 -5.11 -5.82 24.01
N HIS A 137 -6.36 -5.38 24.12
CA HIS A 137 -6.85 -4.45 25.19
C HIS A 137 -7.97 -5.02 26.04
N TYR A 138 -8.48 -6.21 25.72
CA TYR A 138 -9.53 -6.87 26.47
C TYR A 138 -9.10 -8.32 26.74
N ASP A 139 -9.33 -8.80 27.97
CA ASP A 139 -9.40 -10.23 28.28
C ASP A 139 -10.68 -10.80 27.63
N LEU A 140 -10.71 -10.82 26.29
CA LEU A 140 -11.77 -11.47 25.55
C LEU A 140 -11.53 -12.97 25.65
N GLN A 141 -12.31 -13.63 26.50
CA GLN A 141 -12.60 -15.03 26.22
C GLN A 141 -13.39 -15.06 24.90
N PRO A 142 -12.95 -15.85 23.92
CA PRO A 142 -13.62 -15.92 22.63
C PRO A 142 -15.08 -16.34 22.83
N ASP A 143 -16.01 -15.60 22.22
CA ASP A 143 -17.42 -15.94 22.21
C ASP A 143 -17.61 -17.20 21.34
N PRO A 144 -18.03 -18.34 21.91
CA PRO A 144 -18.17 -19.59 21.17
C PRO A 144 -19.34 -19.58 20.17
N SER A 145 -20.08 -18.47 20.05
CA SER A 145 -21.24 -18.32 19.15
C SER A 145 -21.02 -17.39 17.96
N SER A 146 -19.88 -16.71 17.87
CA SER A 146 -19.48 -16.13 16.58
C SER A 146 -18.96 -17.26 15.70
N ASP A 147 -19.48 -17.40 14.48
CA ASP A 147 -18.88 -18.25 13.46
C ASP A 147 -17.47 -17.69 13.14
N GLU A 148 -16.51 -17.93 14.03
CA GLU A 148 -15.09 -17.82 13.76
C GLU A 148 -14.81 -18.82 12.66
N VAL A 149 -14.84 -18.35 11.42
CA VAL A 149 -14.26 -19.07 10.31
C VAL A 149 -12.81 -19.33 10.71
N GLN A 150 -12.49 -20.59 11.03
CA GLN A 150 -11.14 -21.04 11.30
C GLN A 150 -10.27 -20.74 10.07
N MET A 151 -9.64 -19.56 10.09
CA MET A 151 -8.88 -18.98 8.98
C MET A 151 -7.41 -19.40 8.99
N TYR A 152 -6.98 -20.30 9.88
CA TYR A 152 -5.57 -20.69 9.99
C TYR A 152 -5.40 -22.19 10.08
N GLN A 153 -5.01 -22.79 8.96
CA GLN A 153 -4.29 -24.06 8.92
C GLN A 153 -2.97 -23.83 8.17
N GLN A 154 -1.87 -24.30 8.75
CA GLN A 154 -0.63 -24.52 8.00
C GLN A 154 -0.65 -25.93 7.37
N ALA A 155 -0.04 -26.02 6.19
CA ALA A 155 -0.16 -27.10 5.22
C ALA A 155 0.69 -28.36 5.52
N PRO A 156 0.39 -29.47 4.80
CA PRO A 156 1.47 -30.27 4.21
C PRO A 156 1.30 -30.51 2.68
N GLY A 157 2.43 -30.71 1.99
CA GLY A 157 2.65 -30.74 0.51
C GLY A 157 1.93 -31.84 -0.31
N PRO A 158 2.32 -32.19 -1.58
CA PRO A 158 3.59 -31.96 -2.28
C PRO A 158 3.51 -31.07 -3.53
N ASN A 159 4.71 -30.71 -4.02
CA ASN A 159 5.03 -29.79 -5.11
C ASN A 159 4.49 -30.23 -6.48
N LEU A 160 3.73 -29.34 -7.13
CA LEU A 160 3.69 -29.29 -8.58
C LEU A 160 4.78 -28.34 -9.07
N THR A 161 5.72 -28.90 -9.82
CA THR A 161 6.70 -28.14 -10.59
C THR A 161 6.19 -27.98 -12.02
N VAL A 162 5.94 -26.75 -12.44
CA VAL A 162 5.81 -26.40 -13.86
C VAL A 162 6.96 -25.47 -14.22
N SER A 163 7.96 -26.08 -14.88
CA SER A 163 9.06 -25.52 -15.67
C SER A 163 9.63 -24.15 -15.27
N ASP A 164 10.44 -24.10 -14.20
CA ASP A 164 11.53 -23.12 -14.06
C ASP A 164 12.73 -23.55 -14.93
N LYS A 165 12.50 -23.94 -16.20
CA LYS A 165 13.61 -24.35 -17.08
C LYS A 165 14.53 -23.14 -17.27
N SER A 166 15.81 -23.32 -16.96
CA SER A 166 16.84 -22.31 -17.25
C SER A 166 16.85 -21.88 -18.71
N GLU A 167 16.43 -22.80 -19.60
CA GLU A 167 16.30 -22.59 -21.04
C GLU A 167 15.31 -21.46 -21.39
N ASP A 168 14.21 -21.30 -20.63
CA ASP A 168 13.18 -20.27 -20.89
C ASP A 168 13.62 -18.88 -20.41
N VAL A 169 14.52 -18.82 -19.42
CA VAL A 169 15.12 -17.59 -18.88
C VAL A 169 16.21 -17.06 -19.82
N GLU A 170 16.98 -17.97 -20.41
CA GLU A 170 18.09 -17.61 -21.29
C GLU A 170 17.66 -17.36 -22.73
N TRP A 171 16.39 -17.60 -23.07
CA TRP A 171 15.86 -17.43 -24.42
C TRP A 171 15.69 -15.95 -24.83
N PRO A 172 16.15 -15.53 -26.02
CA PRO A 172 16.90 -16.32 -27.00
C PRO A 172 18.40 -16.47 -26.64
N PRO A 173 19.04 -17.62 -26.94
CA PRO A 173 20.45 -17.92 -26.66
C PRO A 173 21.40 -16.86 -27.22
N GLN A 174 22.62 -16.79 -26.67
CA GLN A 174 23.60 -15.77 -27.08
C GLN A 174 23.92 -15.78 -28.57
N GLU A 175 23.86 -16.94 -29.22
CA GLU A 175 24.10 -17.12 -30.65
C GLU A 175 23.02 -16.48 -31.54
N TYR A 176 21.84 -16.20 -30.97
CA TYR A 176 20.71 -15.58 -31.67
C TYR A 176 20.67 -14.05 -31.50
N GLN A 177 21.69 -13.46 -30.85
CA GLN A 177 21.81 -12.00 -30.75
C GLN A 177 22.06 -11.41 -32.13
N TRP A 178 21.32 -10.36 -32.48
CA TRP A 178 21.52 -9.68 -33.74
C TRP A 178 22.88 -8.96 -33.75
N PRO A 179 23.65 -9.06 -34.85
CA PRO A 179 24.89 -8.33 -34.97
C PRO A 179 24.60 -6.82 -34.89
N ALA A 180 25.27 -6.15 -33.95
CA ALA A 180 25.09 -4.72 -33.73
C ALA A 180 26.14 -3.93 -34.53
N ASP A 181 25.71 -2.84 -35.18
CA ASP A 181 26.59 -1.85 -35.82
C ASP A 181 27.53 -1.20 -34.79
N GLY A 182 28.63 -0.59 -35.24
CA GLY A 182 29.62 0.05 -34.35
C GLY A 182 29.02 1.10 -33.40
N GLU A 183 28.04 1.86 -33.87
CA GLU A 183 27.30 2.83 -33.04
C GLU A 183 26.38 2.15 -32.02
N SER A 184 25.63 1.13 -32.44
CA SER A 184 24.77 0.31 -31.58
C SER A 184 25.56 -0.43 -30.50
N GLN A 185 26.77 -0.91 -30.82
CA GLN A 185 27.69 -1.50 -29.83
C GLN A 185 28.15 -0.49 -28.78
N GLY A 186 28.40 0.77 -29.19
CA GLY A 186 28.71 1.86 -28.27
C GLY A 186 27.58 2.11 -27.27
N ILE A 187 26.34 2.16 -27.75
CA ILE A 187 25.14 2.33 -26.92
C ILE A 187 24.94 1.13 -25.98
N LEU A 188 25.10 -0.10 -26.48
CA LEU A 188 24.99 -1.32 -25.66
C LEU A 188 26.03 -1.37 -24.54
N ARG A 189 27.26 -0.89 -24.79
CA ARG A 189 28.30 -0.79 -23.75
C ARG A 189 27.92 0.20 -22.66
N GLN A 190 27.46 1.40 -23.04
CA GLN A 190 26.99 2.42 -22.10
C GLN A 190 25.79 1.91 -21.28
N LEU A 191 24.83 1.27 -21.94
CA LEU A 191 23.68 0.63 -21.28
C LEU A 191 24.15 -0.47 -20.31
N GLY A 192 25.09 -1.32 -20.73
CA GLY A 192 25.65 -2.38 -19.90
C GLY A 192 26.37 -1.86 -18.65
N GLU A 193 27.04 -0.70 -18.74
CA GLU A 193 27.66 -0.01 -17.61
C GLU A 193 26.63 0.59 -16.66
N ALA A 194 25.63 1.30 -17.20
CA ALA A 194 24.54 1.87 -16.41
C ALA A 194 23.74 0.79 -15.66
N LEU A 195 23.51 -0.36 -16.29
CA LEU A 195 22.78 -1.50 -15.70
C LEU A 195 23.56 -2.27 -14.63
N LYS A 196 24.83 -1.91 -14.34
CA LYS A 196 25.55 -2.48 -13.18
C LYS A 196 24.99 -1.95 -11.87
N ASP A 197 24.56 -0.69 -11.83
CA ASP A 197 23.91 -0.10 -10.67
C ASP A 197 22.39 -0.35 -10.70
N ARG A 198 21.87 -0.91 -9.61
CA ARG A 198 20.44 -1.20 -9.44
C ARG A 198 19.60 0.07 -9.35
N TYR A 199 20.16 1.17 -8.86
CA TYR A 199 19.43 2.40 -8.58
C TYR A 199 19.85 3.57 -9.47
N TYR A 200 20.48 3.28 -10.61
CA TYR A 200 20.78 4.29 -11.62
C TYR A 200 19.48 4.93 -12.15
N ASP A 201 19.58 6.15 -12.68
CA ASP A 201 18.41 6.89 -13.15
C ASP A 201 17.65 6.15 -14.25
N SER A 202 16.38 5.84 -13.94
CA SER A 202 15.47 5.09 -14.83
C SER A 202 15.16 5.84 -16.12
N GLU A 203 15.23 7.17 -16.11
CA GLU A 203 14.99 7.98 -17.30
C GLU A 203 16.13 7.86 -18.29
N THR A 204 17.35 8.08 -17.82
CA THR A 204 18.56 7.94 -18.62
C THR A 204 18.67 6.54 -19.23
N ILE A 205 18.42 5.48 -18.44
CA ILE A 205 18.43 4.10 -18.95
C ILE A 205 17.37 3.88 -20.04
N PHE A 206 16.16 4.39 -19.85
CA PHE A 206 15.10 4.24 -20.85
C PHE A 206 15.40 5.04 -22.13
N GLN A 207 16.03 6.22 -22.02
CA GLN A 207 16.48 7.00 -23.17
C GLN A 207 17.58 6.26 -23.96
N LEU A 208 18.56 5.67 -23.27
CA LEU A 208 19.59 4.82 -23.87
C LEU A 208 19.00 3.56 -24.53
N TYR A 209 17.96 2.97 -23.94
CA TYR A 209 17.23 1.88 -24.58
C TYR A 209 16.53 2.36 -25.86
N ARG A 210 15.89 3.53 -25.83
CA ARG A 210 15.16 4.08 -26.99
C ARG A 210 16.06 4.54 -28.13
N SER A 211 17.33 4.87 -27.88
CA SER A 211 18.29 5.22 -28.93
C SER A 211 18.75 4.01 -29.76
N LEU A 212 18.48 2.78 -29.30
CA LEU A 212 18.70 1.58 -30.10
C LEU A 212 17.71 1.51 -31.28
N PRO A 213 18.16 1.03 -32.46
CA PRO A 213 17.30 0.83 -33.61
C PRO A 213 16.22 -0.24 -33.33
N SER A 214 15.05 -0.09 -33.95
CA SER A 214 13.95 -1.07 -33.85
C SER A 214 14.20 -2.25 -34.80
N PRO A 215 14.03 -3.52 -34.38
CA PRO A 215 13.62 -4.03 -33.07
C PRO A 215 14.75 -4.04 -32.03
N ARG A 216 14.50 -3.50 -30.83
CA ARG A 216 15.55 -3.20 -29.82
C ARG A 216 15.97 -4.41 -28.97
N VAL A 217 14.99 -5.21 -28.56
CA VAL A 217 15.18 -6.30 -27.58
C VAL A 217 16.11 -7.42 -28.09
N PRO A 218 16.09 -7.80 -29.38
CA PRO A 218 17.01 -8.82 -29.92
C PRO A 218 18.50 -8.48 -29.79
N TYR A 219 18.87 -7.19 -29.69
CA TYR A 219 20.26 -6.78 -29.44
C TYR A 219 20.72 -7.00 -28.00
N LEU A 220 19.79 -7.18 -27.06
CA LEU A 220 20.10 -7.32 -25.64
C LEU A 220 20.25 -8.79 -25.27
N SER A 221 21.34 -9.13 -24.58
CA SER A 221 21.47 -10.44 -23.93
C SER A 221 20.40 -10.65 -22.85
N ALA A 222 20.04 -11.91 -22.55
CA ALA A 222 19.08 -12.24 -21.48
C ALA A 222 19.41 -11.56 -20.15
N LYS A 223 20.69 -11.58 -19.76
CA LYS A 223 21.20 -10.92 -18.56
C LYS A 223 21.00 -9.40 -18.59
N MET A 224 21.18 -8.75 -19.74
CA MET A 224 20.90 -7.32 -19.89
C MET A 224 19.40 -7.02 -19.82
N ARG A 225 18.54 -7.84 -20.46
CA ARG A 225 17.09 -7.68 -20.40
C ARG A 225 16.55 -7.76 -18.97
N HIS A 226 16.94 -8.78 -18.21
CA HIS A 226 16.50 -8.93 -16.82
C HIS A 226 17.04 -7.81 -15.92
N ARG A 227 18.27 -7.33 -16.16
CA ARG A 227 18.82 -6.16 -15.43
C ARG A 227 18.08 -4.87 -15.77
N LEU A 228 17.76 -4.67 -17.05
CA LEU A 228 16.99 -3.54 -17.54
C LEU A 228 15.61 -3.49 -16.88
N LEU A 229 14.85 -4.57 -16.97
CA LEU A 229 13.53 -4.66 -16.34
C LEU A 229 13.64 -4.56 -14.81
N ARG A 230 14.66 -5.17 -14.18
CA ARG A 230 14.86 -5.04 -12.74
C ARG A 230 15.12 -3.58 -12.33
N ASN A 231 15.96 -2.84 -13.05
CA ASN A 231 16.23 -1.42 -12.77
C ASN A 231 14.97 -0.56 -12.99
N LEU A 232 14.31 -0.70 -14.15
CA LEU A 232 13.06 0.01 -14.46
C LEU A 232 11.93 -0.34 -13.50
N GLY A 233 11.95 -1.54 -12.90
CA GLY A 233 11.02 -1.99 -11.86
C GLY A 233 11.33 -1.44 -10.46
N THR A 234 12.58 -1.10 -10.18
CA THR A 234 13.01 -0.60 -8.86
C THR A 234 12.83 0.91 -8.69
N VAL A 235 11.60 1.41 -8.88
CA VAL A 235 11.30 2.85 -8.73
C VAL A 235 10.83 3.17 -7.31
N LEU A 236 11.25 4.31 -6.74
CA LEU A 236 10.88 4.76 -5.39
C LEU A 236 9.37 5.00 -5.24
N ARG A 237 8.74 5.54 -6.29
CA ARG A 237 7.28 5.69 -6.40
C ARG A 237 6.87 5.21 -7.78
N LYS A 238 5.77 4.45 -7.84
CA LYS A 238 5.20 4.04 -9.11
C LYS A 238 4.37 5.19 -9.64
N GLU A 239 4.86 5.83 -10.68
CA GLU A 239 4.17 6.89 -11.38
C GLU A 239 3.73 6.39 -12.76
N GLU A 240 2.80 7.11 -13.39
CA GLU A 240 2.34 6.82 -14.75
C GLU A 240 3.51 6.77 -15.73
N ARG A 241 4.44 7.73 -15.65
CA ARG A 241 5.63 7.76 -16.52
C ARG A 241 6.50 6.52 -16.34
N SER A 242 6.77 6.12 -15.10
CA SER A 242 7.56 4.93 -14.77
C SER A 242 6.87 3.64 -15.24
N MET A 243 5.55 3.54 -15.07
CA MET A 243 4.75 2.43 -15.58
C MET A 243 4.85 2.35 -17.10
N MET A 244 4.66 3.47 -17.81
CA MET A 244 4.71 3.50 -19.27
C MET A 244 6.10 3.10 -19.81
N ARG A 245 7.18 3.52 -19.14
CA ARG A 245 8.55 3.08 -19.49
C ARG A 245 8.69 1.56 -19.36
N TYR A 246 8.24 1.00 -18.23
CA TYR A 246 8.32 -0.44 -17.99
C TYR A 246 7.46 -1.24 -18.98
N LEU A 247 6.20 -0.86 -19.17
CA LEU A 247 5.27 -1.54 -20.08
C LEU A 247 5.71 -1.44 -21.55
N SER A 248 6.34 -0.33 -21.96
CA SER A 248 6.91 -0.22 -23.31
C SER A 248 7.99 -1.27 -23.59
N VAL A 249 8.83 -1.60 -22.61
CA VAL A 249 9.85 -2.66 -22.76
C VAL A 249 9.19 -4.04 -22.77
N ILE A 250 8.17 -4.25 -21.94
CA ILE A 250 7.37 -5.48 -21.93
C ILE A 250 6.66 -5.70 -23.27
N ASP A 251 6.08 -4.65 -23.85
CA ASP A 251 5.42 -4.72 -25.16
C ASP A 251 6.43 -5.04 -26.27
N ASP A 252 7.62 -4.43 -26.25
CA ASP A 252 8.70 -4.78 -27.19
C ASP A 252 9.12 -6.26 -27.01
N MET A 253 9.18 -6.80 -25.79
CA MET A 253 9.46 -8.22 -25.55
C MET A 253 8.36 -9.13 -26.10
N LYS A 254 7.09 -8.80 -25.85
CA LYS A 254 5.94 -9.53 -26.37
C LYS A 254 5.90 -9.53 -27.90
N LEU A 255 6.17 -8.38 -28.54
CA LEU A 255 6.22 -8.24 -30.00
C LEU A 255 7.29 -9.11 -30.65
N ASN A 256 8.43 -9.32 -29.97
CA ASN A 256 9.51 -10.18 -30.43
C ASN A 256 9.37 -11.64 -29.95
N ALA A 257 8.21 -12.02 -29.40
CA ALA A 257 7.93 -13.36 -28.88
C ALA A 257 8.95 -13.85 -27.84
N ILE A 258 9.48 -12.95 -27.02
CA ILE A 258 10.39 -13.27 -25.92
C ILE A 258 9.55 -13.55 -24.67
N SER A 259 9.78 -14.71 -24.06
CA SER A 259 9.16 -15.12 -22.80
C SER A 259 9.52 -14.15 -21.67
N LEU A 260 8.52 -13.87 -20.83
CA LEU A 260 8.67 -13.06 -19.63
C LEU A 260 8.75 -13.98 -18.41
N THR A 261 9.65 -13.65 -17.50
CA THR A 261 9.78 -14.37 -16.23
C THR A 261 8.64 -14.03 -15.27
N ARG A 262 8.43 -14.89 -14.28
CA ARG A 262 7.44 -14.66 -13.22
C ARG A 262 7.68 -13.34 -12.46
N GLU A 263 8.95 -12.98 -12.20
CA GLU A 263 9.30 -11.70 -11.55
C GLU A 263 8.89 -10.49 -12.38
N GLU A 264 9.06 -10.57 -13.71
CA GLU A 264 8.74 -9.48 -14.64
C GLU A 264 7.22 -9.32 -14.78
N TRP A 265 6.48 -10.43 -14.88
CA TRP A 265 5.01 -10.41 -14.82
C TRP A 265 4.49 -9.81 -13.51
N ASN A 266 5.08 -10.19 -12.38
CA ASN A 266 4.71 -9.63 -11.08
C ASN A 266 4.98 -8.12 -11.04
N THR A 267 6.14 -7.69 -11.53
CA THR A 267 6.48 -6.26 -11.58
C THR A 267 5.54 -5.47 -12.50
N ALA A 268 5.22 -6.00 -13.68
CA ALA A 268 4.23 -5.43 -14.61
C ALA A 268 2.86 -5.28 -13.95
N THR A 269 2.35 -6.36 -13.35
CA THR A 269 1.07 -6.39 -12.62
C THR A 269 1.09 -5.38 -11.48
N SER A 270 2.22 -5.27 -10.78
CA SER A 270 2.40 -4.32 -9.68
C SER A 270 2.38 -2.85 -10.14
N PHE A 271 2.90 -2.53 -11.33
CA PHE A 271 2.79 -1.18 -11.89
C PHE A 271 1.36 -0.83 -12.23
N VAL A 272 0.70 -1.70 -12.99
CA VAL A 272 -0.70 -1.50 -13.42
C VAL A 272 -1.64 -1.38 -12.22
N ALA A 273 -1.40 -2.16 -11.17
CA ALA A 273 -2.20 -2.14 -9.95
C ALA A 273 -2.01 -0.88 -9.06
N SER A 274 -0.87 -0.18 -9.14
CA SER A 274 -0.51 0.81 -8.11
C SER A 274 0.29 2.02 -8.59
N TYR A 275 0.15 2.40 -9.87
CA TYR A 275 0.71 3.67 -10.38
C TYR A 275 -0.06 4.91 -9.87
N VAL A 276 -1.28 4.72 -9.37
CA VAL A 276 -2.11 5.75 -8.72
C VAL A 276 -2.03 5.59 -7.19
N ASP A 277 -2.10 6.71 -6.45
CA ASP A 277 -2.09 6.72 -4.98
C ASP A 277 -3.21 5.89 -4.35
N LYS A 278 -4.41 5.95 -4.95
CA LYS A 278 -5.58 5.12 -4.59
C LYS A 278 -6.04 4.35 -5.82
N PRO A 279 -5.84 3.03 -5.87
CA PRO A 279 -6.33 2.23 -6.99
C PRO A 279 -7.85 2.26 -7.02
N THR A 280 -8.40 2.33 -8.22
CA THR A 280 -9.83 2.29 -8.48
C THR A 280 -10.18 0.96 -9.15
N THR A 281 -11.39 0.85 -9.68
CA THR A 281 -11.83 -0.34 -10.41
C THR A 281 -11.01 -0.56 -11.68
N VAL A 282 -10.54 0.50 -12.32
CA VAL A 282 -9.79 0.43 -13.58
C VAL A 282 -8.44 -0.27 -13.38
N GLU A 283 -7.70 0.12 -12.35
CA GLU A 283 -6.39 -0.49 -12.03
C GLU A 283 -6.55 -1.94 -11.60
N VAL A 284 -7.61 -2.27 -10.86
CA VAL A 284 -7.94 -3.64 -10.47
C VAL A 284 -8.24 -4.48 -11.71
N GLU A 285 -9.11 -4.03 -12.61
CA GLU A 285 -9.44 -4.73 -13.86
C GLU A 285 -8.21 -4.95 -14.74
N ALA A 286 -7.35 -3.92 -14.86
CA ALA A 286 -6.12 -4.02 -15.63
C ALA A 286 -5.12 -5.00 -14.99
N SER A 287 -5.02 -5.05 -13.65
CA SER A 287 -4.21 -6.04 -12.95
C SER A 287 -4.71 -7.48 -13.13
N LEU A 288 -6.04 -7.69 -13.11
CA LEU A 288 -6.66 -8.98 -13.40
C LEU A 288 -6.45 -9.40 -14.87
N LYS A 289 -6.45 -8.43 -15.80
CA LYS A 289 -6.11 -8.70 -17.20
C LYS A 289 -4.66 -9.16 -17.34
N MET A 290 -3.71 -8.52 -16.66
CA MET A 290 -2.30 -8.96 -16.64
C MET A 290 -2.14 -10.35 -16.06
N PHE A 291 -2.84 -10.65 -14.97
CA PHE A 291 -2.90 -11.99 -14.39
C PHE A 291 -3.44 -13.03 -15.38
N LYS A 292 -4.55 -12.71 -16.08
CA LYS A 292 -5.13 -13.60 -17.10
C LYS A 292 -4.17 -13.85 -18.27
N GLU A 293 -3.47 -12.81 -18.73
CA GLU A 293 -2.45 -12.94 -19.79
C GLU A 293 -1.29 -13.83 -19.34
N MET A 294 -0.82 -13.64 -18.10
CA MET A 294 0.26 -14.42 -17.50
C MET A 294 -0.09 -15.92 -17.45
N GLU A 295 -1.24 -16.30 -16.88
CA GLU A 295 -1.60 -17.72 -16.71
C GLU A 295 -2.08 -18.38 -18.00
N HIS A 296 -2.94 -17.73 -18.79
CA HIS A 296 -3.59 -18.39 -19.93
C HIS A 296 -2.92 -18.19 -21.28
N ILE A 297 -2.22 -17.07 -21.48
CA ILE A 297 -1.58 -16.79 -22.78
C ILE A 297 -0.11 -17.18 -22.71
N ALA A 298 0.59 -16.75 -21.66
CA ALA A 298 2.00 -17.05 -21.49
C ALA A 298 2.25 -18.41 -20.81
N GLY A 299 1.24 -19.01 -20.18
CA GLY A 299 1.38 -20.29 -19.47
C GLY A 299 2.27 -20.22 -18.23
N VAL A 300 2.45 -19.02 -17.66
CA VAL A 300 3.29 -18.79 -16.47
C VAL A 300 2.39 -18.81 -15.24
N GLU A 301 2.59 -19.79 -14.35
CA GLU A 301 1.78 -19.94 -13.15
C GLU A 301 2.03 -18.82 -12.14
N ALA A 302 0.96 -18.25 -11.59
CA ALA A 302 1.02 -17.23 -10.56
C ALA A 302 1.48 -17.77 -9.20
N ASN A 303 2.18 -16.95 -8.43
CA ASN A 303 2.67 -17.32 -7.10
C ASN A 303 2.11 -16.41 -6.01
N SER A 304 2.53 -16.63 -4.76
CA SER A 304 2.13 -15.79 -3.61
C SER A 304 2.34 -14.29 -3.86
N ALA A 305 3.41 -13.90 -4.55
CA ALA A 305 3.67 -12.49 -4.85
C ALA A 305 2.65 -11.91 -5.86
N THR A 306 2.26 -12.68 -6.88
CA THR A 306 1.20 -12.29 -7.83
C THR A 306 -0.11 -12.04 -7.10
N PHE A 307 -0.57 -13.01 -6.31
CA PHE A 307 -1.84 -12.90 -5.60
C PHE A 307 -1.82 -11.82 -4.52
N ASN A 308 -0.69 -11.57 -3.86
CA ASN A 308 -0.56 -10.44 -2.94
C ASN A 308 -0.75 -9.08 -3.63
N ILE A 309 -0.22 -8.92 -4.84
CA ILE A 309 -0.40 -7.69 -5.62
C ILE A 309 -1.89 -7.50 -5.94
N LEU A 310 -2.56 -8.57 -6.40
CA LEU A 310 -3.99 -8.52 -6.72
C LEU A 310 -4.84 -8.26 -5.48
N PHE A 311 -4.52 -8.91 -4.36
CA PHE A 311 -5.21 -8.74 -3.08
C PHE A 311 -5.08 -7.30 -2.56
N ASP A 312 -3.86 -6.75 -2.56
CA ASP A 312 -3.59 -5.38 -2.13
C ASP A 312 -4.30 -4.35 -3.02
N ALA A 313 -4.31 -4.57 -4.34
CA ALA A 313 -5.02 -3.72 -5.30
C ALA A 313 -6.53 -3.73 -5.05
N ALA A 314 -7.14 -4.92 -4.94
CA ALA A 314 -8.57 -5.08 -4.66
C ALA A 314 -8.96 -4.47 -3.30
N THR A 315 -8.13 -4.69 -2.27
CA THR A 315 -8.32 -4.14 -0.93
C THR A 315 -8.32 -2.62 -0.94
N LYS A 316 -7.29 -1.99 -1.53
CA LYS A 316 -7.17 -0.53 -1.60
C LYS A 316 -8.25 0.13 -2.47
N ALA A 317 -8.77 -0.59 -3.47
CA ALA A 317 -9.90 -0.16 -4.28
C ALA A 317 -11.27 -0.37 -3.60
N GLY A 318 -11.30 -0.93 -2.39
CA GLY A 318 -12.55 -1.21 -1.65
C GLY A 318 -13.36 -2.38 -2.23
N LYS A 319 -12.78 -3.19 -3.12
CA LYS A 319 -13.41 -4.38 -3.70
C LYS A 319 -13.22 -5.57 -2.77
N PHE A 320 -13.84 -5.51 -1.59
CA PHE A 320 -13.60 -6.48 -0.52
C PHE A 320 -13.99 -7.93 -0.89
N HIS A 321 -15.11 -8.11 -1.59
CA HIS A 321 -15.53 -9.44 -2.04
C HIS A 321 -14.51 -10.07 -3.01
N LEU A 322 -13.96 -9.27 -3.93
CA LEU A 322 -12.90 -9.70 -4.84
C LEU A 322 -11.64 -10.08 -4.07
N ALA A 323 -11.27 -9.30 -3.05
CA ALA A 323 -10.13 -9.61 -2.19
C ALA A 323 -10.34 -10.92 -1.41
N GLU A 324 -11.55 -11.19 -0.92
CA GLU A 324 -11.90 -12.46 -0.28
C GLU A 324 -11.81 -13.64 -1.25
N MET A 325 -12.30 -13.50 -2.48
CA MET A 325 -12.17 -14.52 -3.52
C MET A 325 -10.69 -14.82 -3.82
N ILE A 326 -9.87 -13.77 -3.96
CA ILE A 326 -8.41 -13.89 -4.15
C ILE A 326 -7.76 -14.62 -2.97
N TYR A 327 -8.15 -14.29 -1.75
CA TYR A 327 -7.64 -14.95 -0.54
C TYR A 327 -8.00 -16.44 -0.49
N GLN A 328 -9.25 -16.79 -0.82
CA GLN A 328 -9.68 -18.19 -0.88
C GLN A 328 -8.94 -18.96 -1.99
N GLU A 329 -8.67 -18.33 -3.12
CA GLU A 329 -7.90 -18.98 -4.19
C GLU A 329 -6.46 -19.25 -3.80
N MET A 330 -5.81 -18.31 -3.11
CA MET A 330 -4.47 -18.55 -2.54
C MET A 330 -4.48 -19.77 -1.61
N LYS A 331 -5.53 -19.90 -0.78
CA LYS A 331 -5.70 -21.04 0.12
C LYS A 331 -5.92 -22.35 -0.65
N ASN A 332 -6.80 -22.33 -1.65
CA ASN A 332 -7.11 -23.50 -2.49
C ASN A 332 -5.87 -24.02 -3.23
N ARG A 333 -5.01 -23.11 -3.69
CA ARG A 333 -3.73 -23.43 -4.35
C ARG A 333 -2.61 -23.76 -3.37
N GLY A 334 -2.86 -23.70 -2.06
CA GLY A 334 -1.84 -23.97 -1.03
C GLY A 334 -0.67 -22.98 -1.06
N LEU A 335 -0.88 -21.75 -1.54
CA LEU A 335 0.17 -20.74 -1.66
C LEU A 335 0.56 -20.21 -0.27
N PRO A 336 1.86 -20.19 0.07
CA PRO A 336 2.28 -19.70 1.38
C PRO A 336 2.02 -18.21 1.51
N TYR A 337 1.50 -17.80 2.66
CA TYR A 337 1.43 -16.40 3.05
C TYR A 337 2.82 -15.91 3.47
N ASN A 338 3.17 -14.71 3.01
CA ASN A 338 4.38 -14.03 3.40
C ASN A 338 4.06 -12.81 4.28
N ARG A 339 5.08 -12.18 4.86
CA ARG A 339 4.95 -10.95 5.64
C ARG A 339 4.03 -9.91 5.01
N PHE A 340 4.20 -9.66 3.70
CA PHE A 340 3.39 -8.68 2.97
C PHE A 340 1.90 -9.05 2.99
N HIS A 341 1.57 -10.33 2.79
CA HIS A 341 0.18 -10.80 2.83
C HIS A 341 -0.46 -10.53 4.20
N HIS A 342 0.22 -10.88 5.30
CA HIS A 342 -0.30 -10.66 6.65
C HIS A 342 -0.52 -9.17 6.94
N VAL A 343 0.40 -8.30 6.52
CA VAL A 343 0.22 -6.84 6.66
C VAL A 343 -0.96 -6.35 5.81
N SER A 344 -1.12 -6.86 4.57
CA SER A 344 -2.28 -6.53 3.74
C SER A 344 -3.60 -7.03 4.34
N LEU A 345 -3.63 -8.17 5.05
CA LEU A 345 -4.81 -8.65 5.77
C LEU A 345 -5.21 -7.72 6.93
N ILE A 346 -4.23 -7.28 7.73
CA ILE A 346 -4.45 -6.28 8.79
C ILE A 346 -5.05 -5.00 8.19
N TYR A 347 -4.53 -4.56 7.04
CA TYR A 347 -5.05 -3.39 6.35
C TYR A 347 -6.46 -3.60 5.78
N PHE A 348 -6.72 -4.77 5.22
CA PHE A 348 -8.02 -5.18 4.68
C PHE A 348 -9.12 -5.13 5.73
N HIS A 349 -8.92 -5.75 6.89
CA HIS A 349 -9.91 -5.72 7.97
C HIS A 349 -10.10 -4.31 8.54
N GLY A 350 -9.02 -3.52 8.62
CA GLY A 350 -9.11 -2.10 9.01
C GLY A 350 -9.99 -1.29 8.06
N LEU A 351 -9.89 -1.53 6.74
CA LEU A 351 -10.75 -0.87 5.75
C LEU A 351 -12.20 -1.36 5.78
N ARG A 352 -12.45 -2.62 6.15
CA ARG A 352 -13.80 -3.15 6.41
C ARG A 352 -14.43 -2.58 7.67
N GLY A 353 -13.63 -1.94 8.53
CA GLY A 353 -14.07 -1.35 9.78
C GLY A 353 -14.18 -2.36 10.93
N ASP A 354 -13.48 -3.49 10.83
CA ASP A 354 -13.57 -4.61 11.76
C ASP A 354 -12.31 -4.68 12.63
N GLY A 355 -12.40 -4.17 13.86
CA GLY A 355 -11.28 -4.09 14.80
C GLY A 355 -10.86 -5.46 15.33
N ASP A 356 -11.79 -6.39 15.52
CA ASP A 356 -11.49 -7.72 16.05
C ASP A 356 -10.77 -8.58 15.01
N SER A 357 -11.20 -8.52 13.75
CA SER A 357 -10.47 -9.17 12.67
C SER A 357 -9.09 -8.54 12.44
N VAL A 358 -8.88 -7.25 12.72
CA VAL A 358 -7.54 -6.62 12.73
C VAL A 358 -6.64 -7.28 13.77
N ARG A 359 -7.14 -7.51 14.99
CA ARG A 359 -6.40 -8.21 16.07
C ARG A 359 -6.13 -9.67 15.70
N GLY A 360 -7.12 -10.37 15.15
CA GLY A 360 -6.98 -11.74 14.66
C GLY A 360 -5.92 -11.86 13.56
N ALA A 361 -5.92 -10.95 12.58
CA ALA A 361 -4.90 -10.92 11.53
C ALA A 361 -3.50 -10.61 12.09
N TYR A 362 -3.39 -9.74 13.09
CA TYR A 362 -2.13 -9.45 13.77
C TYR A 362 -1.60 -10.66 14.59
N LYS A 363 -2.48 -11.31 15.35
CA LYS A 363 -2.15 -12.57 16.05
C LYS A 363 -1.62 -13.62 15.07
N SER A 364 -2.23 -13.70 13.89
CA SER A 364 -1.86 -14.66 12.86
C SER A 364 -0.51 -14.35 12.19
N LEU A 365 -0.15 -13.07 12.09
CA LEU A 365 1.21 -12.66 11.71
C LEU A 365 2.24 -13.18 12.72
N ILE A 366 1.94 -13.07 14.01
CA ILE A 366 2.80 -13.57 15.09
C ILE A 366 2.87 -15.11 15.07
N ASP A 367 1.74 -15.79 14.85
CA ASP A 367 1.63 -17.24 14.76
C ASP A 367 2.39 -17.81 13.56
N ALA A 368 2.41 -17.08 12.44
CA ALA A 368 3.23 -17.40 11.28
C ALA A 368 4.74 -17.21 11.51
N GLY A 369 5.15 -16.70 12.68
CA GLY A 369 6.54 -16.48 13.04
C GLY A 369 7.17 -15.25 12.39
N GLU A 370 6.38 -14.38 11.77
CA GLU A 370 6.90 -13.17 11.10
C GLU A 370 7.47 -12.15 12.10
N ILE A 371 8.42 -11.33 11.63
CA ILE A 371 9.07 -10.31 12.46
C ILE A 371 8.17 -9.05 12.51
N VAL A 372 7.76 -8.66 13.72
CA VAL A 372 7.00 -7.43 13.98
C VAL A 372 7.96 -6.25 14.07
N ASP A 373 7.74 -5.23 13.25
CA ASP A 373 8.53 -4.00 13.22
C ASP A 373 7.64 -2.75 13.23
N THR A 374 8.28 -1.59 13.14
CA THR A 374 7.59 -0.28 13.06
C THR A 374 6.55 -0.20 11.93
N VAL A 375 6.78 -0.86 10.78
CA VAL A 375 5.84 -0.85 9.65
C VAL A 375 4.56 -1.62 9.98
N VAL A 376 4.69 -2.81 10.60
CA VAL A 376 3.54 -3.60 11.05
C VAL A 376 2.75 -2.82 12.11
N MET A 377 3.41 -2.24 13.10
CA MET A 377 2.74 -1.47 14.16
C MET A 377 1.99 -0.26 13.61
N ASN A 378 2.59 0.47 12.66
CA ASN A 378 1.94 1.56 11.95
C ASN A 378 0.72 1.10 11.16
N CYS A 379 0.77 -0.09 10.54
CA CYS A 379 -0.38 -0.67 9.86
C CYS A 379 -1.53 -0.94 10.84
N VAL A 380 -1.24 -1.56 11.99
CA VAL A 380 -2.24 -1.81 13.05
C VAL A 380 -2.87 -0.52 13.56
N ILE A 381 -2.07 0.50 13.91
CA ILE A 381 -2.58 1.82 14.34
C ILE A 381 -3.50 2.41 13.26
N ALA A 382 -3.06 2.40 12.01
CA ALA A 382 -3.85 2.93 10.90
C ALA A 382 -5.13 2.13 10.63
N SER A 383 -5.12 0.83 10.86
CA SER A 383 -6.29 -0.05 10.72
C SER A 383 -7.29 0.15 11.85
N LEU A 384 -6.85 0.23 13.11
CA LEU A 384 -7.72 0.48 14.27
C LEU A 384 -8.40 1.86 14.19
N ILE A 385 -7.69 2.89 13.73
CA ILE A 385 -8.29 4.21 13.49
C ILE A 385 -9.42 4.11 12.44
N ARG A 386 -9.22 3.33 11.37
CA ARG A 386 -10.24 3.11 10.33
C ARG A 386 -11.41 2.25 10.82
N ALA A 387 -11.14 1.30 11.72
CA ALA A 387 -12.14 0.51 12.43
C ALA A 387 -12.92 1.30 13.50
N ARG A 388 -12.69 2.62 13.61
CA ARG A 388 -13.34 3.51 14.58
C ARG A 388 -13.00 3.18 16.04
N GLU A 389 -11.82 2.61 16.27
CA GLU A 389 -11.27 2.32 17.60
C GLU A 389 -9.99 3.13 17.89
N PRO A 390 -10.04 4.47 17.90
CA PRO A 390 -8.85 5.30 18.07
C PRO A 390 -8.20 5.17 19.45
N GLN A 391 -8.96 4.79 20.49
CA GLN A 391 -8.41 4.55 21.83
C GLN A 391 -7.48 3.32 21.84
N ALA A 392 -7.89 2.23 21.19
CA ALA A 392 -7.05 1.05 21.01
C ALA A 392 -5.77 1.40 20.24
N ALA A 393 -5.89 2.20 19.17
CA ALA A 393 -4.74 2.69 18.41
C ALA A 393 -3.78 3.52 19.27
N MET A 394 -4.30 4.34 20.19
CA MET A 394 -3.50 5.16 21.10
C MET A 394 -2.73 4.31 22.10
N HIS A 395 -3.35 3.28 22.67
CA HIS A 395 -2.65 2.36 23.57
C HIS A 395 -1.58 1.53 22.85
N VAL A 396 -1.79 1.16 21.58
CA VAL A 396 -0.76 0.53 20.74
C VAL A 396 0.45 1.46 20.62
N TYR A 397 0.22 2.76 20.37
CA TYR A 397 1.29 3.77 20.37
C TYR A 397 2.00 3.88 21.72
N GLU A 398 1.29 3.92 22.84
CA GLU A 398 1.91 4.00 24.17
C GLU A 398 2.79 2.79 24.49
N ARG A 399 2.37 1.59 24.05
CA ARG A 399 3.17 0.37 24.15
C ARG A 399 4.41 0.43 23.26
N MET A 400 4.25 0.88 22.01
CA MET A 400 5.35 1.11 21.07
C MET A 400 6.37 2.14 21.61
N LYS A 401 5.90 3.23 22.22
CA LYS A 401 6.72 4.25 22.86
C LYS A 401 7.55 3.68 24.02
N ARG A 402 6.94 2.86 24.88
CA ARG A 402 7.65 2.19 25.98
C ARG A 402 8.76 1.28 25.47
N LEU A 403 8.49 0.46 24.46
CA LEU A 403 9.50 -0.41 23.85
C LEU A 403 10.68 0.36 23.27
N HIS A 404 10.40 1.49 22.62
CA HIS A 404 11.45 2.34 22.06
C HIS A 404 12.37 2.93 23.14
N VAL A 405 11.79 3.43 24.24
CA VAL A 405 12.55 3.95 25.39
C VAL A 405 13.41 2.85 26.02
N GLU A 406 12.88 1.63 26.15
CA GLU A 406 13.64 0.50 26.69
C GLU A 406 14.78 0.04 25.78
N SER A 407 14.53 -0.05 24.47
CA SER A 407 15.52 -0.53 23.50
C SER A 407 16.56 0.53 23.11
N SER A 408 16.27 1.82 23.32
CA SER A 408 17.07 2.96 22.82
C SER A 408 17.45 2.84 21.33
N ALA A 409 16.66 2.10 20.54
CA ALA A 409 16.96 1.87 19.13
C ALA A 409 16.62 3.10 18.31
N GLU A 410 17.51 3.52 17.41
CA GLU A 410 17.23 4.62 16.49
C GLU A 410 15.97 4.34 15.64
N PRO A 411 15.16 5.36 15.34
CA PRO A 411 14.01 5.18 14.47
C PRO A 411 14.44 4.68 13.09
N PRO A 412 13.55 3.95 12.37
CA PRO A 412 13.88 3.39 11.07
C PRO A 412 14.35 4.48 10.08
N PRO A 413 15.35 4.21 9.22
CA PRO A 413 15.92 5.19 8.31
C PRO A 413 14.87 5.96 7.50
N ARG A 414 15.11 7.28 7.31
CA ARG A 414 14.28 8.17 6.49
C ARG A 414 14.39 7.82 5.01
N ASP A 415 15.59 7.54 4.53
CA ASP A 415 15.86 7.23 3.13
C ASP A 415 15.01 6.04 2.68
N ALA A 416 14.10 6.29 1.74
CA ALA A 416 13.22 5.25 1.20
C ALA A 416 14.01 4.05 0.63
N ARG A 417 15.24 4.29 0.14
CA ARG A 417 16.17 3.24 -0.31
C ARG A 417 16.62 2.35 0.84
N LYS A 418 17.19 2.94 1.91
CA LYS A 418 17.65 2.20 3.10
C LYS A 418 16.50 1.45 3.77
N ARG A 419 15.31 2.06 3.83
CA ARG A 419 14.10 1.43 4.37
C ARG A 419 13.69 0.19 3.56
N ARG A 420 13.69 0.27 2.22
CA ARG A 420 13.41 -0.89 1.35
C ARG A 420 14.44 -2.00 1.49
N GLU A 421 15.70 -1.64 1.71
CA GLU A 421 16.78 -2.61 1.93
C GLU A 421 16.62 -3.32 3.27
N MET A 422 16.26 -2.59 4.33
CA MET A 422 15.88 -3.16 5.62
C MET A 422 14.65 -4.07 5.50
N ASP A 423 13.59 -3.65 4.80
CA ASP A 423 12.40 -4.50 4.60
C ASP A 423 12.76 -5.81 3.89
N ARG A 424 13.64 -5.75 2.89
CA ARG A 424 14.14 -6.94 2.18
C ARG A 424 15.02 -7.82 3.08
N SER A 425 15.86 -7.23 3.94
CA SER A 425 16.67 -8.03 4.87
C SER A 425 15.78 -8.72 5.90
N LEU A 426 14.80 -8.02 6.47
CA LEU A 426 13.84 -8.59 7.42
C LEU A 426 13.05 -9.76 6.82
N VAL A 427 12.60 -9.65 5.57
CA VAL A 427 11.91 -10.76 4.89
C VAL A 427 12.84 -11.96 4.73
N LYS A 428 14.10 -11.75 4.32
CA LYS A 428 15.08 -12.84 4.21
C LYS A 428 15.41 -13.49 5.55
N LEU A 429 15.55 -12.68 6.60
CA LEU A 429 15.80 -13.17 7.96
C LEU A 429 14.62 -13.99 8.48
N ALA A 430 13.38 -13.56 8.21
CA ALA A 430 12.17 -14.32 8.54
C ALA A 430 12.13 -15.65 7.76
N GLU A 431 12.42 -15.64 6.46
CA GLU A 431 12.50 -16.85 5.62
C GLU A 431 13.56 -17.84 6.13
N GLN A 432 14.75 -17.35 6.51
CA GLN A 432 15.82 -18.17 7.09
C GLN A 432 15.42 -18.73 8.46
N GLY A 433 14.76 -17.91 9.29
CA GLY A 433 14.28 -18.29 10.61
C GLY A 433 13.16 -19.35 10.59
N ARG A 434 12.43 -19.52 9.48
CA ARG A 434 11.47 -20.62 9.32
C ARG A 434 12.13 -22.00 9.43
N PHE A 435 13.41 -22.13 9.05
CA PHE A 435 14.17 -23.37 9.15
C PHE A 435 14.90 -23.54 10.49
N ASN A 436 15.10 -22.44 11.23
CA ASN A 436 15.78 -22.47 12.54
C ASN A 436 15.07 -21.54 13.56
N PRO A 437 14.19 -22.08 14.42
CA PRO A 437 13.40 -21.30 15.36
C PRO A 437 14.22 -20.48 16.36
N GLN A 438 15.40 -20.95 16.77
CA GLN A 438 16.27 -20.24 17.73
C GLN A 438 16.82 -18.94 17.13
N LEU A 439 17.28 -19.03 15.87
CA LEU A 439 17.76 -17.89 15.09
C LEU A 439 16.65 -16.86 14.84
N LEU A 440 15.42 -17.34 14.63
CA LEU A 440 14.25 -16.47 14.46
C LEU A 440 13.96 -15.64 15.71
N GLU A 441 14.12 -16.22 16.91
CA GLU A 441 13.98 -15.47 18.17
C GLU A 441 15.04 -14.38 18.32
N GLU A 442 16.29 -14.67 17.93
CA GLU A 442 17.36 -13.66 17.90
C GLU A 442 17.03 -12.53 16.94
N TYR A 443 16.58 -12.84 15.73
CA TYR A 443 16.18 -11.83 14.75
C TYR A 443 14.98 -11.01 15.21
N LYS A 444 14.02 -11.62 15.89
CA LYS A 444 12.90 -10.91 16.51
C LYS A 444 13.37 -9.92 17.59
N LYS A 445 14.40 -10.27 18.37
CA LYS A 445 15.00 -9.35 19.36
C LYS A 445 15.68 -8.15 18.70
N THR A 446 16.28 -8.34 17.52
CA THR A 446 16.90 -7.23 16.77
C THR A 446 15.89 -6.31 16.08
N SER A 447 14.59 -6.64 16.10
CA SER A 447 13.58 -5.85 15.42
C SER A 447 13.38 -4.49 16.07
N ILE A 448 13.39 -3.44 15.25
CA ILE A 448 13.21 -2.05 15.69
C ILE A 448 11.72 -1.71 15.70
N ILE A 449 11.19 -1.52 16.91
CA ILE A 449 9.85 -0.99 17.15
C ILE A 449 10.00 0.41 17.76
N ALA A 450 9.91 1.44 16.93
CA ALA A 450 10.13 2.83 17.32
C ALA A 450 9.13 3.77 16.63
N PRO A 451 8.47 4.71 17.34
CA PRO A 451 7.59 5.68 16.71
C PRO A 451 8.32 6.47 15.61
N ASP A 452 7.77 6.48 14.40
CA ASP A 452 8.35 7.19 13.26
C ASP A 452 7.44 8.32 12.76
N ILE A 453 7.90 9.05 11.74
CA ILE A 453 7.16 10.15 11.12
C ILE A 453 5.75 9.68 10.67
N ARG A 454 5.61 8.43 10.21
CA ARG A 454 4.30 7.89 9.80
C ARG A 454 3.39 7.65 10.99
N THR A 455 3.91 7.16 12.12
CA THR A 455 3.17 7.00 13.37
C THR A 455 2.53 8.32 13.79
N TYR A 456 3.35 9.38 13.90
CA TYR A 456 2.89 10.71 14.31
C TYR A 456 1.94 11.33 13.28
N ARG A 457 2.21 11.18 11.98
CA ARG A 457 1.31 11.65 10.94
C ARG A 457 -0.08 11.02 11.05
N LEU A 458 -0.17 9.72 11.32
CA LEU A 458 -1.45 9.02 11.47
C LEU A 458 -2.22 9.53 12.69
N LEU A 459 -1.57 9.59 13.84
CA LEU A 459 -2.18 10.00 15.11
C LEU A 459 -2.57 11.47 15.10
N ILE A 460 -1.66 12.37 14.73
CA ILE A 460 -1.93 13.82 14.67
C ILE A 460 -3.05 14.11 13.68
N ASN A 461 -3.05 13.47 12.50
CA ASN A 461 -4.13 13.67 11.55
C ASN A 461 -5.48 13.24 12.13
N HIS A 462 -5.54 12.12 12.86
CA HIS A 462 -6.78 11.72 13.53
C HIS A 462 -7.19 12.69 14.66
N LEU A 463 -6.27 13.00 15.57
CA LEU A 463 -6.51 13.83 16.76
C LEU A 463 -6.87 15.27 16.40
N ALA A 464 -6.17 15.88 15.44
CA ALA A 464 -6.37 17.26 15.01
C ALA A 464 -7.60 17.39 14.10
N VAL A 465 -7.71 16.58 13.05
CA VAL A 465 -8.74 16.75 12.01
C VAL A 465 -10.08 16.17 12.47
N HIS A 466 -10.08 14.95 13.00
CA HIS A 466 -11.32 14.25 13.36
C HIS A 466 -11.72 14.44 14.83
N GLY A 467 -10.74 14.45 15.74
CA GLY A 467 -11.00 14.52 17.19
C GLY A 467 -11.10 15.92 17.79
N GLY A 468 -10.51 16.94 17.17
CA GLY A 468 -10.39 18.29 17.75
C GLY A 468 -9.57 18.36 19.04
N GLN A 469 -8.84 17.30 19.39
CA GLN A 469 -8.12 17.16 20.66
C GLN A 469 -6.74 17.81 20.57
N LEU A 470 -6.71 19.13 20.72
CA LEU A 470 -5.47 19.90 20.60
C LEU A 470 -4.41 19.50 21.64
N HIS A 471 -4.80 19.25 22.89
CA HIS A 471 -3.87 18.89 23.97
C HIS A 471 -3.13 17.55 23.73
N MET A 472 -3.81 16.56 23.13
CA MET A 472 -3.17 15.31 22.72
C MET A 472 -2.27 15.56 21.51
N THR A 473 -2.69 16.42 20.58
CA THR A 473 -1.86 16.81 19.44
C THR A 473 -0.56 17.49 19.89
N THR A 474 -0.60 18.41 20.87
CA THR A 474 0.61 19.04 21.41
C THR A 474 1.51 18.02 22.09
N ARG A 475 0.94 17.10 22.87
CA ARG A 475 1.72 15.99 23.48
C ARG A 475 2.42 15.13 22.43
N MET A 476 1.79 14.88 21.29
CA MET A 476 2.43 14.14 20.18
C MET A 476 3.59 14.93 19.56
N LEU A 477 3.46 16.26 19.44
CA LEU A 477 4.55 17.12 18.95
C LEU A 477 5.71 17.17 19.95
N ASP A 478 5.42 17.21 21.25
CA ASP A 478 6.43 17.14 22.30
C ASP A 478 7.17 15.80 22.25
N ASP A 479 6.44 14.69 22.08
CA ASP A 479 7.02 13.36 21.90
C ASP A 479 7.90 13.29 20.64
N MET A 480 7.48 13.89 19.52
CA MET A 480 8.33 13.98 18.32
C MET A 480 9.64 14.70 18.58
N SER A 481 9.60 15.80 19.35
CA SER A 481 10.79 16.55 19.71
C SER A 481 11.72 15.73 20.62
N LEU A 482 11.15 14.96 21.55
CA LEU A 482 11.88 14.08 22.47
C LEU A 482 12.61 12.96 21.73
N PHE A 483 11.97 12.33 20.75
CA PHE A 483 12.57 11.25 19.97
C PHE A 483 13.37 11.73 18.75
N ASN A 484 13.61 13.04 18.66
CA ASN A 484 14.33 13.67 17.55
C ASN A 484 13.77 13.28 16.17
N VAL A 485 12.44 13.16 16.08
CA VAL A 485 11.74 12.87 14.82
C VAL A 485 11.48 14.18 14.09
N PRO A 486 11.97 14.36 12.85
CA PRO A 486 11.85 15.63 12.16
C PRO A 486 10.39 15.95 11.81
N ILE A 487 10.08 17.25 11.77
CA ILE A 487 8.74 17.74 11.44
C ILE A 487 8.58 17.70 9.92
N HIS A 488 7.58 16.94 9.45
CA HIS A 488 7.23 16.82 8.03
C HIS A 488 6.08 17.77 7.66
N GLY A 489 6.04 18.29 6.43
CA GLY A 489 5.02 19.23 5.95
C GLY A 489 3.56 18.77 6.14
N SER A 490 3.32 17.45 6.13
CA SER A 490 2.00 16.85 6.38
C SER A 490 1.44 17.11 7.78
N ILE A 491 2.30 17.37 8.76
CA ILE A 491 1.88 17.68 10.13
C ILE A 491 1.28 19.08 10.19
N PHE A 492 1.93 20.06 9.54
CA PHE A 492 1.37 21.41 9.39
C PHE A 492 0.03 21.39 8.64
N LEU A 493 -0.06 20.59 7.57
CA LEU A 493 -1.32 20.38 6.85
C LEU A 493 -2.43 19.86 7.77
N ALA A 494 -2.14 18.87 8.61
CA ALA A 494 -3.09 18.32 9.57
C ALA A 494 -3.50 19.35 10.65
N LEU A 495 -2.54 20.15 11.13
CA LEU A 495 -2.81 21.23 12.09
C LEU A 495 -3.70 22.31 11.49
N PHE A 496 -3.38 22.83 10.31
CA PHE A 496 -4.21 23.84 9.64
C PHE A 496 -5.62 23.32 9.36
N ASN A 497 -5.76 22.07 8.94
CA ASN A 497 -7.06 21.43 8.79
C ASN A 497 -7.82 21.33 10.14
N GLY A 498 -7.11 20.99 11.23
CA GLY A 498 -7.67 21.03 12.58
C GLY A 498 -8.19 22.41 12.98
N PHE A 499 -7.40 23.48 12.77
CA PHE A 499 -7.84 24.87 13.02
C PHE A 499 -9.02 25.28 12.13
N ALA A 500 -9.03 24.88 10.86
CA ALA A 500 -10.15 25.16 9.96
C ALA A 500 -11.44 24.46 10.39
N ASN A 501 -11.35 23.25 10.95
CA ASN A 501 -12.54 22.50 11.35
C ASN A 501 -13.05 22.90 12.75
N HIS A 502 -12.16 23.07 13.72
CA HIS A 502 -12.50 23.24 15.16
C HIS A 502 -12.23 24.64 15.71
N GLY A 503 -11.61 25.52 14.92
CA GLY A 503 -11.37 26.92 15.29
C GLY A 503 -12.60 27.80 15.12
N GLY A 504 -12.58 29.00 15.70
CA GLY A 504 -13.66 29.99 15.61
C GLY A 504 -14.88 29.71 16.50
N GLU A 505 -14.87 28.63 17.28
CA GLU A 505 -15.92 28.31 18.25
C GLU A 505 -15.59 28.91 19.63
N LEU A 506 -16.63 29.40 20.33
CA LEU A 506 -16.49 29.93 21.69
C LEU A 506 -15.92 28.84 22.62
N TYR A 507 -14.92 29.21 23.41
CA TYR A 507 -14.19 28.30 24.32
C TYR A 507 -13.39 27.17 23.64
N SER A 508 -13.21 27.22 22.32
CA SER A 508 -12.32 26.28 21.63
C SER A 508 -10.87 26.52 22.07
N HIS A 509 -10.15 25.42 22.29
CA HIS A 509 -8.70 25.47 22.52
C HIS A 509 -7.91 25.88 21.26
N TRP A 510 -8.57 25.88 20.08
CA TRP A 510 -8.01 26.26 18.79
C TRP A 510 -8.11 27.78 18.59
N THR A 511 -7.21 28.51 19.28
CA THR A 511 -7.19 29.98 19.28
C THR A 511 -6.35 30.58 18.15
N ASP A 512 -6.66 31.83 17.79
CA ASP A 512 -5.92 32.68 16.87
C ASP A 512 -4.42 32.77 17.20
N LYS A 513 -4.07 33.00 18.47
CA LYS A 513 -2.67 33.10 18.94
C LYS A 513 -1.89 31.81 18.68
N ARG A 514 -2.54 30.66 18.83
CA ARG A 514 -1.91 29.35 18.58
C ARG A 514 -1.75 29.10 17.08
N LEU A 515 -2.70 29.53 16.26
CA LEU A 515 -2.59 29.47 14.81
C LEU A 515 -1.40 30.28 14.30
N GLU A 516 -1.18 31.49 14.82
CA GLU A 516 0.01 32.31 14.50
C GLU A 516 1.32 31.64 14.91
N SER A 517 1.34 30.95 16.06
CA SER A 517 2.50 30.16 16.48
C SER A 517 2.79 29.00 15.53
N VAL A 518 1.75 28.30 15.05
CA VAL A 518 1.92 27.23 14.04
C VAL A 518 2.37 27.80 12.69
N TRP A 519 1.85 28.95 12.30
CA TRP A 519 2.23 29.65 11.07
C TRP A 519 3.70 30.08 11.07
N SER A 520 4.14 30.76 12.14
CA SER A 520 5.54 31.17 12.28
C SER A 520 6.48 29.97 12.31
N ALA A 521 6.10 28.87 12.97
CA ALA A 521 6.85 27.61 12.95
C ALA A 521 6.92 27.01 11.54
N PHE A 522 5.83 27.06 10.76
CA PHE A 522 5.79 26.57 9.38
C PHE A 522 6.74 27.38 8.48
N ILE A 523 6.68 28.70 8.53
CA ILE A 523 7.58 29.57 7.74
C ILE A 523 9.04 29.36 8.13
N LYS A 524 9.34 29.25 9.44
CA LYS A 524 10.70 28.97 9.91
C LYS A 524 11.20 27.60 9.45
N ALA A 525 10.35 26.57 9.51
CA ALA A 525 10.70 25.23 9.07
C ALA A 525 10.94 25.15 7.56
N HIS A 526 10.22 25.94 6.75
CA HIS A 526 10.42 26.01 5.31
C HIS A 526 11.75 26.70 4.91
N HIS A 527 12.22 27.67 5.70
CA HIS A 527 13.50 28.35 5.46
C HIS A 527 14.73 27.55 5.91
N ASP A 528 14.54 26.52 6.75
CA ASP A 528 15.64 25.69 7.22
C ASP A 528 15.99 24.63 6.16
N GLU A 529 17.13 24.80 5.48
CA GLU A 529 17.63 23.89 4.44
C GLU A 529 17.76 22.43 4.93
N ARG A 530 17.83 22.20 6.24
CA ARG A 530 17.89 20.86 6.83
C ARG A 530 16.56 20.10 6.73
N ASN A 531 15.44 20.80 6.50
CA ASN A 531 14.09 20.25 6.45
C ASN A 531 13.54 20.17 5.01
N GLU A 532 14.20 19.39 4.16
CA GLU A 532 13.78 19.14 2.77
C GLU A 532 12.30 18.63 2.62
N ASP A 533 11.71 18.12 3.71
CA ASP A 533 10.35 17.57 3.75
C ASP A 533 9.24 18.63 3.98
N VAL A 534 9.58 19.91 4.18
CA VAL A 534 8.61 21.00 4.42
C VAL A 534 8.53 21.92 3.20
N TYR A 535 7.62 21.59 2.29
CA TYR A 535 7.34 22.39 1.10
C TYR A 535 5.96 23.08 1.15
N ILE A 536 5.85 24.23 0.48
CA ILE A 536 4.59 24.95 0.29
C ILE A 536 3.79 24.24 -0.81
N GLY A 537 2.95 23.29 -0.40
CA GLY A 537 2.02 22.60 -1.29
C GLY A 537 0.66 23.29 -1.37
N LYS A 538 -0.01 23.19 -2.52
CA LYS A 538 -1.37 23.71 -2.76
C LYS A 538 -2.34 23.53 -1.59
N TRP A 539 -2.44 22.32 -1.06
CA TRP A 539 -3.40 22.02 0.02
C TRP A 539 -3.01 22.64 1.35
N THR A 540 -1.71 22.77 1.65
CA THR A 540 -1.23 23.44 2.87
C THR A 540 -1.66 24.90 2.87
N VAL A 541 -1.50 25.59 1.73
CA VAL A 541 -1.94 26.98 1.55
C VAL A 541 -3.45 27.10 1.73
N ILE A 542 -4.24 26.27 1.04
CA ILE A 542 -5.70 26.33 1.11
C ILE A 542 -6.21 26.13 2.55
N TRP A 543 -5.69 25.13 3.26
CA TRP A 543 -6.12 24.87 4.62
C TRP A 543 -5.65 25.95 5.60
N ALA A 544 -4.46 26.53 5.39
CA ALA A 544 -4.02 27.68 6.17
C ALA A 544 -4.95 28.88 5.98
N LEU A 545 -5.29 29.24 4.73
CA LEU A 545 -6.22 30.35 4.45
C LEU A 545 -7.60 30.12 5.09
N LYS A 546 -8.13 28.89 5.01
CA LYS A 546 -9.40 28.53 5.68
C LYS A 546 -9.30 28.63 7.20
N ALA A 547 -8.19 28.18 7.78
CA ALA A 547 -7.94 28.27 9.21
C ALA A 547 -7.92 29.73 9.69
N PHE A 548 -7.19 30.61 8.97
CA PHE A 548 -7.13 32.04 9.29
C PHE A 548 -8.47 32.74 9.09
N ALA A 549 -9.19 32.42 8.02
CA ALA A 549 -10.51 32.99 7.78
C ALA A 549 -11.49 32.68 8.92
N LYS A 550 -11.39 31.47 9.49
CA LYS A 550 -12.24 31.04 10.62
C LYS A 550 -11.77 31.55 11.98
N CYS A 551 -10.47 31.64 12.23
CA CYS A 551 -9.93 31.96 13.57
C CYS A 551 -9.59 33.45 13.77
N ALA A 552 -9.10 34.14 12.73
CA ALA A 552 -8.54 35.49 12.81
C ALA A 552 -9.23 36.51 11.90
N GLY A 553 -10.16 36.07 11.04
CA GLY A 553 -10.90 36.92 10.13
C GLY A 553 -10.21 37.20 8.79
N ILE A 554 -10.90 37.94 7.92
CA ILE A 554 -10.51 38.10 6.51
C ILE A 554 -9.29 39.02 6.32
N GLU A 555 -9.13 40.05 7.14
CA GLU A 555 -8.03 41.02 7.03
C GLU A 555 -6.68 40.34 7.24
N ARG A 556 -6.56 39.54 8.31
CA ARG A 556 -5.34 38.76 8.57
C ARG A 556 -5.12 37.71 7.49
N THR A 557 -6.19 37.08 6.99
CA THR A 557 -6.10 36.09 5.91
C THR A 557 -5.49 36.67 4.62
N LYS A 558 -5.78 37.94 4.29
CA LYS A 558 -5.17 38.64 3.14
C LYS A 558 -3.66 38.84 3.33
N GLN A 559 -3.23 39.24 4.53
CA GLN A 559 -1.80 39.40 4.83
C GLN A 559 -1.06 38.05 4.72
N VAL A 560 -1.65 36.98 5.27
CA VAL A 560 -1.12 35.61 5.18
C VAL A 560 -1.00 35.15 3.72
N TRP A 561 -1.96 35.53 2.87
CA TRP A 561 -1.89 35.27 1.43
C TRP A 561 -0.71 35.98 0.77
N GLU A 562 -0.50 37.27 1.04
CA GLU A 562 0.64 38.04 0.50
C GLU A 562 1.99 37.45 0.97
N GLU A 563 2.07 37.01 2.23
CA GLU A 563 3.25 36.35 2.80
C GLU A 563 3.61 35.02 2.10
N ILE A 564 2.60 34.25 1.65
CA ILE A 564 2.81 33.01 0.90
C ILE A 564 3.05 33.27 -0.58
N ASP A 565 2.26 34.14 -1.22
CA ASP A 565 2.31 34.36 -2.68
C ASP A 565 3.71 34.81 -3.11
N SER A 566 4.38 35.61 -2.27
CA SER A 566 5.77 36.03 -2.49
C SER A 566 6.81 34.90 -2.38
N LYS A 567 6.50 33.81 -1.69
CA LYS A 567 7.42 32.68 -1.41
C LYS A 567 7.05 31.42 -2.17
N TRP A 568 5.87 31.35 -2.77
CA TRP A 568 5.34 30.14 -3.37
C TRP A 568 5.82 29.98 -4.82
N SER A 569 6.75 29.05 -5.03
CA SER A 569 7.24 28.67 -6.36
C SER A 569 6.37 27.61 -7.06
N GLY A 570 5.06 27.58 -6.80
CA GLY A 570 4.12 26.57 -7.33
C GLY A 570 3.80 26.76 -8.81
N GLU A 571 3.22 25.74 -9.44
CA GLU A 571 2.69 25.86 -10.80
C GLU A 571 1.57 26.92 -10.84
N SER A 572 1.51 27.71 -11.92
CA SER A 572 0.56 28.82 -12.07
C SER A 572 -0.90 28.40 -11.82
N GLU A 573 -1.28 27.17 -12.17
CA GLU A 573 -2.63 26.64 -11.96
C GLU A 573 -2.98 26.45 -10.47
N GLU A 574 -2.01 26.12 -9.64
CA GLU A 574 -2.21 25.95 -8.20
C GLU A 574 -2.44 27.30 -7.52
N VAL A 575 -1.65 28.30 -7.93
CA VAL A 575 -1.75 29.68 -7.43
C VAL A 575 -3.09 30.29 -7.82
N ASP A 576 -3.52 30.14 -9.07
CA ASP A 576 -4.82 30.63 -9.54
C ASP A 576 -6.00 29.99 -8.78
N PHE A 577 -5.90 28.70 -8.45
CA PHE A 577 -6.91 28.03 -7.66
C PHE A 577 -6.97 28.57 -6.22
N ALA A 578 -5.81 28.80 -5.59
CA ALA A 578 -5.77 29.36 -4.25
C ALA A 578 -6.27 30.82 -4.21
N LYS A 579 -5.99 31.63 -5.24
CA LYS A 579 -6.58 32.98 -5.42
C LYS A 579 -8.10 32.92 -5.47
N LYS A 580 -8.67 31.98 -6.24
CA LYS A 580 -10.13 31.77 -6.29
C LYS A 580 -10.71 31.41 -4.93
N VAL A 581 -10.02 30.56 -4.16
CA VAL A 581 -10.46 30.21 -2.79
C VAL A 581 -10.43 31.44 -1.90
N MET A 582 -9.38 32.26 -1.94
CA MET A 582 -9.29 33.51 -1.17
C MET A 582 -10.44 34.46 -1.50
N SER A 583 -10.72 34.70 -2.78
CA SER A 583 -11.87 35.53 -3.21
C SER A 583 -13.20 34.96 -2.69
N SER A 584 -13.42 33.65 -2.78
CA SER A 584 -14.66 33.03 -2.26
C SER A 584 -14.81 33.17 -0.74
N LEU A 585 -13.70 33.13 0.01
CA LEU A 585 -13.72 33.32 1.47
C LEU A 585 -14.05 34.78 1.83
N ALA A 586 -13.63 35.75 1.00
CA ALA A 586 -14.01 37.15 1.17
C ALA A 586 -15.51 37.39 0.89
N ASP A 587 -16.08 36.70 -0.09
CA ASP A 587 -17.48 36.86 -0.49
C ASP A 587 -18.47 36.15 0.47
N SER A 588 -18.09 34.98 1.01
CA SER A 588 -18.99 34.12 1.82
C SER A 588 -19.44 34.71 3.17
N ASN A 589 -18.72 35.71 3.71
CA ASN A 589 -19.13 36.40 4.93
C ASN A 589 -19.96 37.67 4.67
N TYR A 590 -20.23 38.03 3.41
CA TYR A 590 -21.17 39.11 3.07
C TYR A 590 -22.65 38.70 3.17
N SER A 591 -22.94 37.41 3.43
CA SER A 591 -24.30 36.87 3.62
C SER A 591 -24.63 36.46 5.06
N GLY A 592 -23.71 36.67 6.02
CA GLY A 592 -23.86 36.24 7.42
C GLY A 592 -24.38 37.30 8.39
N SER A 593 -24.71 38.53 7.94
CA SER A 593 -25.05 39.66 8.82
C SER A 593 -26.50 40.15 8.71
N ASN A 594 -27.46 39.28 8.36
CA ASN A 594 -28.88 39.64 8.37
C ASN A 594 -29.75 38.45 8.75
N TYR A 595 -29.72 38.02 10.01
CA TYR A 595 -30.86 37.40 10.68
C TYR A 595 -30.74 37.64 12.19
N SER A 596 -31.02 38.88 12.59
CA SER A 596 -31.57 39.22 13.89
C SER A 596 -33.06 39.47 13.68
N GLU A 597 -33.88 38.45 13.94
CA GLU A 597 -35.23 38.48 14.55
C GLU A 597 -35.81 37.06 14.59
#